data_AF-A0A3N5UW66-F1
#
_entry.id   AF-A0A3N5UW66-F1
#
_cell.length_a   1.000
_cell.length_b   1.000
_cell.length_c   1.000
_cell.angle_alpha   90.00
_cell.angle_beta   90.00
_cell.angle_gamma   90.00
#
_symmetry.space_group_name_H-M   'P 1'
#
loop_
_entity.id
_entity.type
_entity.pdbx_description
1 polymer ?
#
loop_
_entity_poly.entity_id
_entity_poly.type
_entity_poly.pdbx_seq_one_letter_code
_entity_poly.pdbx_strand_id
1 'polypeptide(L)'
;MKTRKPLEVFRGLGMLLVLWAAALIAVRLQLVFPRSVIVWLSESPNPQQALVAFSALVSSGVLALLRLGIEVPRIKPLMASETVRAYITGIPLWVLGSIFAVAIGALFLVFPSCQSPAFVTFRVEGRQETYQPNGTLVAKPDEFLAITAQPMQQDAILSCKWQYIGEAFEVIGSNSGCELNLKLSGQPGNGLLTLQASQDFCNQSSVFSLGVKIVSP
;
A
#
# COMPACT_ATOMS: atom_id res chain seq x y z
N MET A 1 26.77 25.86 28.18
CA MET A 1 26.75 24.63 27.36
C MET A 1 28.08 23.89 27.55
N LYS A 2 28.08 22.70 28.15
CA LYS A 2 29.31 21.89 28.29
C LYS A 2 29.65 21.31 26.91
N THR A 3 30.77 21.72 26.34
CA THR A 3 31.30 21.20 25.07
C THR A 3 31.54 19.70 25.21
N ARG A 4 30.75 18.88 24.51
CA ARG A 4 30.89 17.42 24.52
C ARG A 4 32.15 17.00 23.77
N LYS A 5 32.78 15.91 24.20
CA LYS A 5 33.94 15.38 23.50
C LYS A 5 33.50 14.83 22.13
N PRO A 6 34.25 15.08 21.04
CA PRO A 6 33.86 14.63 19.69
C PRO A 6 33.63 13.12 19.63
N LEU A 7 34.40 12.35 20.40
CA LEU A 7 34.27 10.89 20.51
C LEU A 7 32.89 10.42 21.01
N GLU A 8 32.25 11.18 21.91
CA GLU A 8 30.91 10.86 22.42
C GLU A 8 29.84 11.05 21.35
N VAL A 9 30.02 12.05 20.48
CA VAL A 9 29.12 12.31 19.36
C VAL A 9 29.21 11.18 18.33
N PHE A 10 30.41 10.72 17.98
CA PHE A 10 30.59 9.57 17.07
C PHE A 10 29.99 8.28 17.61
N ARG A 11 30.13 8.01 18.91
CA ARG A 11 29.52 6.83 19.55
C ARG A 11 27.99 6.89 19.50
N GLY A 12 27.42 8.06 19.79
CA GLY A 12 25.97 8.24 19.69
C GLY A 12 25.46 8.11 18.25
N LEU A 13 26.18 8.66 17.27
CA LEU A 13 25.85 8.50 15.85
C LEU A 13 25.88 7.03 15.42
N GLY A 14 26.91 6.28 15.84
CA GLY A 14 27.01 4.85 15.59
C GLY A 14 25.81 4.09 16.15
N MET A 15 25.37 4.39 17.37
CA MET A 15 24.19 3.77 17.97
C MET A 15 22.91 4.09 17.20
N LEU A 16 22.74 5.34 16.74
CA LEU A 16 21.61 5.73 15.91
C LEU A 16 21.60 4.95 14.59
N LEU A 17 22.74 4.82 13.91
CA LEU A 17 22.85 4.07 12.66
C LEU A 17 22.54 2.58 12.86
N VAL A 18 23.01 1.98 13.95
CA VAL A 18 22.70 0.58 14.29
C VAL A 18 21.21 0.39 14.54
N LEU A 19 20.59 1.27 15.34
CA LEU A 19 19.15 1.23 15.59
C LEU A 19 18.34 1.46 14.31
N TRP A 20 18.82 2.33 13.43
CA TRP A 20 18.18 2.60 12.16
C TRP A 20 18.22 1.38 11.24
N ALA A 21 19.39 0.74 11.10
CA ALA A 21 19.53 -0.50 10.34
C ALA A 21 18.68 -1.63 10.92
N ALA A 22 18.66 -1.77 12.25
CA ALA A 22 17.81 -2.75 12.94
C ALA A 22 16.32 -2.51 12.68
N ALA A 23 15.87 -1.24 12.72
CA ALA A 23 14.50 -0.87 12.40
C ALA A 23 14.16 -1.20 10.94
N LEU A 24 15.04 -0.88 9.99
CA LEU A 24 14.87 -1.23 8.57
C LEU A 24 14.68 -2.74 8.38
N ILE A 25 15.55 -3.55 9.01
CA ILE A 25 15.47 -5.01 8.94
C ILE A 25 14.19 -5.52 9.59
N ALA A 26 13.82 -4.99 10.76
CA ALA A 26 12.62 -5.40 11.49
C ALA A 26 11.33 -5.09 10.72
N VAL A 27 11.27 -3.97 10.00
CA VAL A 27 10.15 -3.65 9.09
C VAL A 27 10.13 -4.64 7.93
N ARG A 28 11.27 -4.91 7.26
CA ARG A 28 11.34 -5.83 6.12
C ARG A 28 10.98 -7.28 6.49
N LEU A 29 11.38 -7.73 7.67
CA LEU A 29 11.08 -9.07 8.18
C LEU A 29 9.73 -9.16 8.90
N GLN A 30 8.97 -8.06 8.99
CA GLN A 30 7.64 -8.01 9.60
C GLN A 30 7.60 -8.47 11.08
N LEU A 31 8.70 -8.29 11.82
CA LEU A 31 8.89 -8.92 13.13
C LEU A 31 8.18 -8.21 14.29
N VAL A 32 8.01 -6.89 14.20
CA VAL A 32 7.63 -6.05 15.35
C VAL A 32 6.48 -5.08 15.04
N PHE A 33 6.34 -4.68 13.77
CA PHE A 33 5.37 -3.66 13.38
C PHE A 33 4.03 -4.29 12.98
N PRO A 34 2.89 -3.66 13.33
CA PRO A 34 1.58 -4.11 12.87
C PRO A 34 1.52 -4.17 11.35
N ARG A 35 0.78 -5.15 10.80
CA ARG A 35 0.58 -5.28 9.35
C ARG A 35 0.09 -3.99 8.71
N SER A 36 -0.79 -3.23 9.37
CA SER A 36 -1.29 -1.95 8.88
C SER A 36 -0.18 -0.93 8.61
N VAL A 37 0.84 -0.87 9.47
CA VAL A 37 1.99 0.03 9.29
C VAL A 37 2.87 -0.43 8.13
N ILE A 38 3.09 -1.74 8.01
CA ILE A 38 3.89 -2.32 6.93
C ILE A 38 3.22 -2.06 5.58
N VAL A 39 1.92 -2.30 5.51
CA VAL A 39 1.07 -2.03 4.35
C VAL A 39 1.12 -0.53 3.99
N TRP A 40 0.93 0.36 4.97
CA TRP A 40 1.04 1.80 4.78
C TRP A 40 2.40 2.25 4.21
N LEU A 41 3.50 1.65 4.66
CA LEU A 41 4.85 1.94 4.14
C LEU A 41 5.03 1.45 2.70
N SER A 42 4.54 0.25 2.39
CA SER A 42 4.61 -0.31 1.04
C SER A 42 3.69 0.39 0.04
N GLU A 43 2.58 0.96 0.50
CA GLU A 43 1.58 1.66 -0.32
C GLU A 43 1.92 3.15 -0.56
N SER A 44 3.02 3.64 0.02
CA SER A 44 3.45 5.02 -0.19
C SER A 44 3.95 5.28 -1.62
N PRO A 45 3.82 6.50 -2.16
CA PRO A 45 4.32 6.84 -3.50
C PRO A 45 5.82 6.60 -3.68
N ASN A 46 6.58 6.56 -2.58
CA ASN A 46 8.00 6.21 -2.56
C ASN A 46 8.30 5.28 -1.37
N PRO A 47 8.18 3.95 -1.55
CA PRO A 47 8.30 2.98 -0.45
C PRO A 47 9.69 2.95 0.17
N GLN A 48 10.75 3.20 -0.61
CA GLN A 48 12.11 3.28 -0.05
C GLN A 48 12.26 4.50 0.87
N GLN A 49 11.76 5.66 0.44
CA GLN A 49 11.82 6.87 1.26
C GLN A 49 10.94 6.76 2.51
N ALA A 50 9.74 6.20 2.40
CA ALA A 50 8.86 5.96 3.55
C ALA A 50 9.49 5.00 4.55
N LEU A 51 10.08 3.90 4.08
CA LEU A 51 10.78 2.93 4.92
C LEU A 51 11.97 3.56 5.67
N VAL A 52 12.76 4.37 4.96
CA VAL A 52 13.92 5.09 5.51
C VAL A 52 13.47 6.12 6.55
N ALA A 53 12.47 6.95 6.23
CA ALA A 53 11.93 7.97 7.12
C ALA A 53 11.26 7.36 8.36
N PHE A 54 10.48 6.29 8.20
CA PHE A 54 9.85 5.59 9.31
C PHE A 54 10.89 4.96 10.24
N SER A 55 11.92 4.33 9.67
CA SER A 55 12.98 3.73 10.46
C SER A 55 13.83 4.80 11.18
N ALA A 56 13.99 5.99 10.60
CA ALA A 56 14.62 7.15 11.24
C ALA A 56 13.75 7.72 12.39
N LEU A 57 12.43 7.76 12.19
CA LEU A 57 11.46 8.17 13.22
C LEU A 57 11.48 7.23 14.42
N VAL A 58 11.43 5.91 14.18
CA VAL A 58 11.46 4.91 15.26
C VAL A 58 12.79 4.94 15.99
N SER A 59 13.92 4.95 15.27
CA SER A 59 15.25 4.94 15.91
C SER A 59 15.53 6.19 16.73
N SER A 60 15.20 7.38 16.20
CA SER A 60 15.33 8.65 16.93
C SER A 60 14.38 8.75 18.13
N GLY A 61 13.13 8.29 17.97
CA GLY A 61 12.14 8.24 19.04
C GLY A 61 12.58 7.31 20.18
N VAL A 62 13.02 6.09 19.86
CA VAL A 62 13.54 5.15 20.86
C VAL A 62 14.73 5.74 21.62
N LEU A 63 15.72 6.30 20.92
CA LEU A 63 16.88 6.95 21.56
C LEU A 63 16.47 8.14 22.45
N ALA A 64 15.48 8.93 22.04
CA ALA A 64 14.96 10.03 22.83
C ALA A 64 14.25 9.53 24.09
N LEU A 65 13.40 8.50 24.00
CA LEU A 65 12.70 7.89 25.14
C LEU A 65 13.69 7.29 26.14
N LEU A 66 14.69 6.52 25.67
CA LEU A 66 15.75 5.96 26.50
C LEU A 66 16.52 7.07 27.25
N ARG A 67 16.75 8.20 26.58
CA ARG A 67 17.43 9.34 27.19
C ARG A 67 16.58 10.09 28.21
N LEU A 68 15.28 10.17 28.00
CA LEU A 68 14.34 10.76 28.96
C LEU A 68 14.11 9.86 30.19
N GLY A 69 14.74 8.68 30.24
CA GLY A 69 14.62 7.75 31.36
C GLY A 69 13.29 7.01 31.38
N ILE A 70 12.61 6.93 30.23
CA ILE A 70 11.39 6.13 30.11
C ILE A 70 11.82 4.66 30.11
N GLU A 71 11.64 4.02 31.26
CA GLU A 71 12.14 2.68 31.51
C GLU A 71 11.32 1.64 30.74
N VAL A 72 11.96 0.96 29.80
CA VAL A 72 11.41 -0.25 29.19
C VAL A 72 11.91 -1.44 30.02
N PRO A 73 11.03 -2.25 30.64
CA PRO A 73 11.41 -3.31 31.59
C PRO A 73 12.46 -4.29 31.05
N ARG A 74 12.38 -4.61 29.74
CA ARG A 74 13.29 -5.55 29.06
C ARG A 74 14.71 -4.99 28.82
N ILE A 75 14.92 -3.68 28.94
CA ILE A 75 16.17 -2.99 28.57
C ILE A 75 16.85 -2.35 29.80
N LYS A 76 16.18 -2.39 30.96
CA LYS A 76 16.69 -1.87 32.24
C LYS A 76 18.09 -2.37 32.62
N PRO A 77 18.46 -3.66 32.49
CA PRO A 77 19.81 -4.11 32.84
C PRO A 77 20.89 -3.58 31.88
N LEU A 78 20.54 -3.31 30.62
CA LEU A 78 21.46 -2.77 29.61
C LEU A 78 21.73 -1.28 29.85
N MET A 79 20.73 -0.52 30.32
CA MET A 79 20.87 0.91 30.65
C MET A 79 21.64 1.19 31.95
N ALA A 80 21.80 0.19 32.81
CA ALA A 80 22.61 0.31 34.03
C ALA A 80 24.12 0.37 33.75
N SER A 81 24.56 -0.04 32.55
CA SER A 81 25.97 0.00 32.16
C SER A 81 26.42 1.40 31.75
N GLU A 82 27.49 1.90 32.37
CA GLU A 82 28.09 3.21 32.04
C GLU A 82 28.54 3.30 30.58
N THR A 83 29.01 2.19 30.00
CA THR A 83 29.44 2.16 28.60
C THR A 83 28.25 2.39 27.68
N VAL A 84 27.14 1.68 27.89
CA VAL A 84 25.89 1.82 27.11
C VAL A 84 25.30 3.22 27.25
N ARG A 85 25.37 3.80 28.46
CA ARG A 85 24.91 5.17 28.73
C ARG A 85 25.69 6.22 27.91
N ALA A 86 26.99 6.02 27.67
CA ALA A 86 27.79 6.88 26.81
C ALA A 86 27.35 6.85 25.34
N TYR A 87 26.85 5.70 24.85
CA TYR A 87 26.28 5.58 23.50
C TYR A 87 24.91 6.27 23.41
N ILE A 88 24.04 6.10 24.40
CA ILE A 88 22.68 6.69 24.42
C ILE A 88 22.74 8.22 24.56
N THR A 89 23.66 8.73 25.37
CA THR A 89 23.76 10.18 25.65
C THR A 89 24.62 10.96 24.68
N GLY A 90 25.30 10.29 23.73
CA GLY A 90 26.25 10.90 22.79
C GLY A 90 25.65 11.95 21.86
N ILE A 91 24.46 11.70 21.31
CA ILE A 91 23.75 12.67 20.45
C ILE A 91 22.98 13.68 21.31
N PRO A 92 23.00 15.00 21.01
CA PRO A 92 22.16 15.99 21.69
C PRO A 92 20.65 15.80 21.44
N LEU A 93 19.82 16.18 22.41
CA LEU A 93 18.37 15.90 22.35
C LEU A 93 17.70 16.73 21.25
N TRP A 94 18.21 17.94 20.99
CA TRP A 94 17.79 18.78 19.88
C TRP A 94 18.09 18.13 18.52
N VAL A 95 19.23 17.43 18.36
CA VAL A 95 19.56 16.71 17.11
C VAL A 95 18.57 15.56 16.88
N LEU A 96 18.28 14.78 17.93
CA LEU A 96 17.25 13.73 17.86
C LEU A 96 15.88 14.33 17.52
N GLY A 97 15.52 15.45 18.13
CA GLY A 97 14.29 16.19 17.83
C GLY A 97 14.22 16.68 16.39
N SER A 98 15.32 17.19 15.83
CA SER A 98 15.40 17.60 14.42
C SER A 98 15.24 16.41 13.47
N ILE A 99 15.91 15.28 13.74
CA ILE A 99 15.77 14.06 12.93
C ILE A 99 14.32 13.56 12.99
N PHE A 100 13.72 13.55 14.18
CA PHE A 100 12.34 13.13 14.39
C PHE A 100 11.36 14.02 13.62
N ALA A 101 11.52 15.35 13.70
CA ALA A 101 10.66 16.31 12.99
C ALA A 101 10.80 16.20 11.46
N VAL A 102 12.03 16.07 10.94
CA VAL A 102 12.29 15.87 9.51
C VAL A 102 11.69 14.55 9.03
N ALA A 103 11.80 13.49 9.84
CA ALA A 103 11.20 12.20 9.52
C ALA A 103 9.66 12.27 9.47
N ILE A 104 9.02 12.98 10.40
CA ILE A 104 7.56 13.23 10.34
C ILE A 104 7.19 13.99 9.06
N GLY A 105 7.92 15.07 8.75
CA GLY A 105 7.67 15.86 7.55
C GLY A 105 7.81 15.01 6.27
N ALA A 106 8.85 14.20 6.19
CA ALA A 106 9.06 13.27 5.08
C ALA A 106 7.92 12.24 4.99
N LEU A 107 7.48 11.67 6.11
CA LEU A 107 6.36 10.74 6.16
C LEU A 107 5.03 11.37 5.73
N PHE A 108 4.82 12.65 6.03
CA PHE A 108 3.63 13.38 5.58
C PHE A 108 3.63 13.59 4.07
N LEU A 109 4.80 13.82 3.46
CA LEU A 109 4.94 13.96 2.00
C LEU A 109 4.79 12.65 1.24
N VAL A 110 5.03 11.52 1.89
CA VAL A 110 4.82 10.17 1.31
C VAL A 110 3.54 9.52 1.84
N PHE A 111 2.64 10.29 2.47
CA PHE A 111 1.37 9.77 2.91
C PHE A 111 0.60 9.26 1.70
N PRO A 112 0.16 7.98 1.69
CA PRO A 112 -0.55 7.42 0.55
C PRO A 112 -1.85 8.19 0.39
N SER A 113 -1.96 8.95 -0.71
CA SER A 113 -3.25 9.40 -1.23
C SER A 113 -3.91 8.18 -1.88
N CYS A 114 -4.38 7.23 -1.07
CA CYS A 114 -5.22 6.14 -1.55
C CYS A 114 -6.50 6.78 -2.08
N GLN A 115 -6.54 7.04 -3.38
CA GLN A 115 -7.74 7.41 -4.09
C GLN A 115 -8.27 6.14 -4.74
N SER A 116 -9.54 5.83 -4.49
CA SER A 116 -10.22 4.81 -5.27
C SER A 116 -10.08 5.14 -6.77
N PRO A 117 -9.91 4.14 -7.65
CA PRO A 117 -9.73 4.41 -9.06
C PRO A 117 -10.89 5.26 -9.57
N ALA A 118 -10.58 6.38 -10.24
CA ALA A 118 -11.61 7.29 -10.74
C ALA A 118 -12.32 6.72 -11.97
N PHE A 119 -11.62 5.87 -12.74
CA PHE A 119 -12.11 5.35 -14.00
C PHE A 119 -11.41 4.04 -14.39
N VAL A 120 -12.13 3.17 -15.08
CA VAL A 120 -11.61 1.95 -15.73
C VAL A 120 -12.21 1.83 -17.11
N THR A 121 -11.50 1.18 -18.03
CA THR A 121 -12.04 0.79 -19.33
C THR A 121 -12.23 -0.71 -19.38
N PHE A 122 -13.34 -1.15 -19.99
CA PHE A 122 -13.60 -2.56 -20.24
C PHE A 122 -13.19 -2.89 -21.67
N ARG A 123 -12.28 -3.85 -21.83
CA ARG A 123 -11.88 -4.38 -23.13
C ARG A 123 -12.45 -5.78 -23.29
N VAL A 124 -13.04 -6.04 -24.45
CA VAL A 124 -13.57 -7.36 -24.80
C VAL A 124 -12.64 -7.99 -25.82
N GLU A 125 -12.15 -9.20 -25.56
CA GLU A 125 -11.30 -9.92 -26.51
C GLU A 125 -12.06 -10.16 -27.84
N GLY A 126 -11.35 -10.01 -28.95
CA GLY A 126 -11.95 -10.11 -30.28
C GLY A 126 -12.73 -8.87 -30.75
N ARG A 127 -12.90 -7.85 -29.90
CA ARG A 127 -13.53 -6.57 -30.27
C ARG A 127 -12.52 -5.43 -30.23
N GLN A 128 -12.60 -4.52 -31.20
CA GLN A 128 -11.72 -3.33 -31.25
C GLN A 128 -12.19 -2.22 -30.30
N GLU A 129 -13.48 -2.20 -29.96
CA GLU A 129 -14.07 -1.17 -29.11
C GLU A 129 -13.76 -1.42 -27.62
N THR A 130 -13.44 -0.34 -26.92
CA THR A 130 -13.40 -0.31 -25.46
C THR A 130 -14.68 0.31 -24.92
N TYR A 131 -15.19 -0.25 -23.84
CA TYR A 131 -16.44 0.19 -23.23
C TYR A 131 -16.15 1.02 -21.98
N GLN A 132 -16.83 2.15 -21.88
CA GLN A 132 -16.79 2.99 -20.68
C GLN A 132 -17.70 2.41 -19.59
N PRO A 133 -17.46 2.75 -18.31
CA PRO A 133 -18.38 2.43 -17.22
C PRO A 133 -19.78 2.95 -17.52
N ASN A 134 -20.77 2.16 -17.13
CA ASN A 134 -22.20 2.33 -17.42
C ASN A 134 -22.56 2.25 -18.91
N GLY A 135 -21.62 1.85 -19.77
CA GLY A 135 -21.90 1.50 -21.17
C GLY A 135 -22.73 0.22 -21.29
N THR A 136 -23.18 -0.08 -22.51
CA THR A 136 -23.89 -1.32 -22.82
C THR A 136 -23.16 -2.07 -23.93
N LEU A 137 -22.75 -3.30 -23.63
CA LEU A 137 -22.20 -4.26 -24.57
C LEU A 137 -23.34 -5.01 -25.24
N VAL A 138 -23.45 -4.90 -26.57
CA VAL A 138 -24.41 -5.67 -27.36
C VAL A 138 -23.73 -6.95 -27.86
N ALA A 139 -24.33 -8.10 -27.59
CA ALA A 139 -23.74 -9.41 -27.91
C ALA A 139 -24.75 -10.34 -28.57
N LYS A 140 -24.23 -11.40 -29.20
CA LYS A 140 -25.04 -12.44 -29.82
C LYS A 140 -25.34 -13.55 -28.80
N PRO A 141 -26.42 -14.33 -29.02
CA PRO A 141 -26.68 -15.52 -28.22
C PRO A 141 -25.50 -16.51 -28.29
N ASP A 142 -25.24 -17.21 -27.20
CA ASP A 142 -24.17 -18.23 -27.06
C ASP A 142 -22.73 -17.72 -27.31
N GLU A 143 -22.53 -16.40 -27.32
CA GLU A 143 -21.19 -15.80 -27.48
C GLU A 143 -20.36 -15.96 -26.20
N PHE A 144 -19.07 -16.28 -26.37
CA PHE A 144 -18.10 -16.31 -25.28
C PHE A 144 -17.35 -14.98 -25.25
N LEU A 145 -17.34 -14.32 -24.10
CA LEU A 145 -16.72 -13.02 -23.91
C LEU A 145 -15.64 -13.11 -22.86
N ALA A 146 -14.41 -12.73 -23.22
CA ALA A 146 -13.34 -12.44 -22.29
C ALA A 146 -13.28 -10.93 -22.06
N ILE A 147 -13.59 -10.48 -20.85
CA ILE A 147 -13.66 -9.07 -20.48
C ILE A 147 -12.51 -8.75 -19.53
N THR A 148 -11.66 -7.81 -19.92
CA THR A 148 -10.57 -7.31 -19.09
C THR A 148 -10.83 -5.88 -18.67
N ALA A 149 -10.74 -5.60 -17.38
CA ALA A 149 -10.76 -4.23 -16.87
C ALA A 149 -9.33 -3.66 -16.83
N GLN A 150 -9.14 -2.50 -17.45
CA GLN A 150 -7.86 -1.81 -17.51
C GLN A 150 -7.93 -0.47 -16.77
N PRO A 151 -6.90 -0.13 -15.96
CA PRO A 151 -6.79 1.20 -15.38
C PRO A 151 -6.46 2.22 -16.46
N MET A 152 -6.84 3.48 -16.23
CA MET A 152 -6.44 4.59 -17.11
C MET A 152 -4.93 4.90 -17.00
N GLN A 153 -4.32 4.62 -15.85
CA GLN A 153 -2.89 4.79 -15.59
C GLN A 153 -2.11 3.53 -15.98
N GLN A 154 -1.05 3.68 -16.78
CA GLN A 154 -0.33 2.55 -17.39
C GLN A 154 0.40 1.63 -16.39
N ASP A 155 0.75 2.13 -15.20
CA ASP A 155 1.51 1.37 -14.18
C ASP A 155 0.67 1.02 -12.93
N ALA A 156 -0.63 1.26 -12.97
CA ALA A 156 -1.52 0.98 -11.84
C ALA A 156 -1.85 -0.52 -11.76
N ILE A 157 -1.69 -1.12 -10.59
CA ILE A 157 -2.11 -2.51 -10.36
C ILE A 157 -3.54 -2.47 -9.81
N LEU A 158 -4.49 -3.09 -10.53
CA LEU A 158 -5.86 -3.20 -10.06
C LEU A 158 -6.08 -4.54 -9.32
N SER A 159 -6.74 -4.47 -8.16
CA SER A 159 -7.39 -5.60 -7.53
C SER A 159 -8.88 -5.57 -7.88
N CYS A 160 -9.35 -6.62 -8.54
CA CYS A 160 -10.68 -6.67 -9.13
C CYS A 160 -11.53 -7.77 -8.51
N LYS A 161 -12.78 -7.45 -8.21
CA LYS A 161 -13.81 -8.40 -7.81
C LYS A 161 -15.04 -8.20 -8.68
N TRP A 162 -15.34 -9.23 -9.47
CA TRP A 162 -16.47 -9.24 -10.38
C TRP A 162 -17.73 -9.77 -9.71
N GLN A 163 -18.85 -9.14 -10.04
CA GLN A 163 -20.21 -9.55 -9.72
C GLN A 163 -21.06 -9.38 -10.97
N TYR A 164 -22.15 -10.13 -11.07
CA TYR A 164 -23.01 -10.12 -12.25
C TYR A 164 -24.43 -10.50 -11.85
N ILE A 165 -25.40 -9.98 -12.58
CA ILE A 165 -26.82 -10.24 -12.35
C ILE A 165 -27.59 -10.12 -13.66
N GLY A 166 -28.57 -10.99 -13.88
CA GLY A 166 -29.49 -10.93 -15.03
C GLY A 166 -29.44 -12.17 -15.92
N GLU A 167 -30.34 -12.19 -16.89
CA GLU A 167 -30.66 -13.35 -17.74
C GLU A 167 -29.67 -13.56 -18.89
N ALA A 168 -28.79 -12.58 -19.13
CA ALA A 168 -27.77 -12.66 -20.17
C ALA A 168 -26.64 -13.65 -19.86
N PHE A 169 -26.47 -14.11 -18.61
CA PHE A 169 -25.30 -14.89 -18.19
C PHE A 169 -25.68 -16.35 -17.89
N GLU A 170 -25.01 -17.30 -18.54
CA GLU A 170 -25.25 -18.73 -18.34
C GLU A 170 -24.22 -19.34 -17.37
N VAL A 171 -22.92 -19.15 -17.64
CA VAL A 171 -21.81 -19.72 -16.85
C VAL A 171 -20.67 -18.71 -16.76
N ILE A 172 -20.10 -18.54 -15.56
CA ILE A 172 -18.81 -17.85 -15.42
C ILE A 172 -17.68 -18.85 -15.62
N GLY A 173 -16.74 -18.51 -16.49
CA GLY A 173 -15.45 -19.20 -16.60
C GLY A 173 -14.50 -18.83 -15.45
N SER A 174 -13.21 -19.11 -15.65
CA SER A 174 -12.18 -18.72 -14.69
C SER A 174 -12.11 -17.20 -14.53
N ASN A 175 -12.13 -16.73 -13.28
CA ASN A 175 -11.82 -15.35 -12.93
C ASN A 175 -10.36 -15.27 -12.49
N SER A 176 -9.53 -14.58 -13.27
CA SER A 176 -8.13 -14.33 -12.96
C SER A 176 -7.89 -12.83 -12.78
N GLY A 177 -8.19 -12.33 -11.58
CA GLY A 177 -7.98 -10.92 -11.23
C GLY A 177 -8.96 -10.00 -11.97
N CYS A 178 -8.43 -9.15 -12.86
CA CYS A 178 -9.22 -8.18 -13.63
C CYS A 178 -9.72 -8.71 -14.98
N GLU A 179 -9.50 -10.00 -15.26
CA GLU A 179 -10.03 -10.69 -16.43
C GLU A 179 -11.15 -11.65 -16.01
N LEU A 180 -12.25 -11.57 -16.75
CA LEU A 180 -13.46 -12.35 -16.52
C LEU A 180 -13.90 -13.00 -17.83
N ASN A 181 -13.95 -14.33 -17.83
CA ASN A 181 -14.50 -15.11 -18.93
C ASN A 181 -15.96 -15.44 -18.66
N LEU A 182 -16.84 -15.14 -19.62
CA LEU A 182 -18.28 -15.31 -19.50
C LEU A 182 -18.83 -16.05 -20.71
N LYS A 183 -19.72 -17.02 -20.44
CA LYS A 183 -20.59 -17.60 -21.46
C LYS A 183 -21.96 -16.93 -21.39
N LEU A 184 -22.39 -16.34 -22.50
CA LEU A 184 -23.70 -15.71 -22.60
C LEU A 184 -24.81 -16.73 -22.85
N SER A 185 -26.01 -16.39 -22.39
CA SER A 185 -27.22 -17.18 -22.61
C SER A 185 -27.57 -17.29 -24.10
N GLY A 186 -28.16 -18.42 -24.49
CA GLY A 186 -28.74 -18.61 -25.82
C GLY A 186 -30.06 -17.84 -26.04
N GLN A 187 -30.60 -17.18 -25.02
CA GLN A 187 -31.85 -16.42 -25.10
C GLN A 187 -31.61 -14.90 -25.04
N PRO A 188 -32.46 -14.08 -25.70
CA PRO A 188 -32.42 -12.64 -25.54
C PRO A 188 -32.64 -12.24 -24.10
N GLY A 189 -31.85 -11.28 -23.62
CA GLY A 189 -31.88 -10.90 -22.22
C GLY A 189 -30.94 -9.75 -21.93
N ASN A 190 -31.13 -9.17 -20.75
CA ASN A 190 -30.26 -8.13 -20.23
C ASN A 190 -29.51 -8.66 -19.00
N GLY A 191 -28.28 -8.20 -18.85
CA GLY A 191 -27.45 -8.45 -17.69
C GLY A 191 -26.68 -7.21 -17.29
N LEU A 192 -26.27 -7.17 -16.04
CA LEU A 192 -25.39 -6.15 -15.50
C LEU A 192 -24.15 -6.84 -14.93
N LEU A 193 -22.99 -6.44 -15.43
CA LEU A 193 -21.70 -6.76 -14.85
C LEU A 193 -21.31 -5.61 -13.92
N THR A 194 -20.91 -5.94 -12.71
CA THR A 194 -20.36 -4.98 -11.74
C THR A 194 -18.95 -5.39 -11.37
N LEU A 195 -18.03 -4.44 -11.48
CA LEU A 195 -16.65 -4.57 -11.07
C LEU A 195 -16.42 -3.69 -9.85
N GLN A 196 -16.08 -4.31 -8.73
CA GLN A 196 -15.48 -3.61 -7.61
C GLN A 196 -13.96 -3.65 -7.81
N ALA A 197 -13.36 -2.49 -8.03
CA ALA A 197 -11.92 -2.36 -8.23
C ALA A 197 -11.29 -1.48 -7.15
N SER A 198 -10.14 -1.90 -6.65
CA SER A 198 -9.22 -1.04 -5.91
C SER A 198 -7.89 -0.96 -6.65
N GLN A 199 -7.23 0.19 -6.56
CA GLN A 199 -5.93 0.43 -7.16
C GLN A 199 -4.85 0.27 -6.09
N ASP A 200 -3.73 -0.34 -6.48
CA ASP A 200 -2.50 -0.47 -5.69
C ASP A 200 -2.73 -0.99 -4.26
N PHE A 201 -3.68 -1.92 -4.14
CA PHE A 201 -4.10 -2.59 -2.89
C PHE A 201 -4.76 -1.69 -1.84
N CYS A 202 -5.18 -0.47 -2.21
CA CYS A 202 -5.94 0.41 -1.34
C CYS A 202 -7.25 -0.23 -0.84
N ASN A 203 -7.60 0.02 0.42
CA ASN A 203 -8.87 -0.44 1.01
C ASN A 203 -10.10 0.32 0.47
N GLN A 204 -9.88 1.45 -0.21
CA GLN A 204 -10.94 2.18 -0.91
C GLN A 204 -11.14 1.57 -2.30
N SER A 205 -12.38 1.17 -2.58
CA SER A 205 -12.77 0.59 -3.86
C SER A 205 -13.84 1.44 -4.53
N SER A 206 -13.78 1.50 -5.85
CA SER A 206 -14.84 2.04 -6.71
C SER A 206 -15.62 0.90 -7.32
N VAL A 207 -16.91 1.13 -7.57
CA VAL A 207 -17.76 0.18 -8.30
C VAL A 207 -18.03 0.73 -9.69
N PHE A 208 -17.75 -0.07 -10.70
CA PHE A 208 -18.02 0.22 -12.10
C PHE A 208 -19.01 -0.80 -12.63
N SER A 209 -19.87 -0.38 -13.56
CA SER A 209 -20.84 -1.28 -14.16
C SER A 209 -20.72 -1.34 -15.68
N LEU A 210 -21.12 -2.45 -16.28
CA LEU A 210 -21.23 -2.64 -17.72
C LEU A 210 -22.51 -3.42 -18.00
N GLY A 211 -23.45 -2.81 -18.72
CA GLY A 211 -24.63 -3.51 -19.20
C GLY A 211 -24.25 -4.51 -20.29
N VAL A 212 -24.90 -5.67 -20.32
CA VAL A 212 -24.79 -6.64 -21.40
C VAL A 212 -26.19 -6.91 -21.93
N LYS A 213 -26.36 -6.77 -23.24
CA LYS A 213 -27.64 -6.99 -23.91
C LYS A 213 -27.46 -8.02 -25.03
N ILE A 214 -28.19 -9.12 -24.92
CA ILE A 214 -28.26 -10.14 -25.95
C ILE A 214 -29.42 -9.78 -26.88
N VAL A 215 -29.12 -9.61 -28.15
CA VAL A 215 -30.11 -9.37 -29.20
C VAL A 215 -30.20 -10.60 -30.10
N SER A 216 -31.44 -11.03 -30.39
CA SER A 216 -31.67 -11.98 -31.47
C SER A 216 -31.21 -11.37 -32.80
N PRO A 217 -30.58 -12.16 -33.69
CA PRO A 217 -30.30 -11.73 -35.06
C PRO A 217 -31.58 -11.36 -35.83
#